data_AF-A0A1M5PUP3-F1
#
_entry.id   AF-A0A1M5PUP3-F1
#
_cell.length_a   1.000
_cell.length_b   1.000
_cell.length_c   1.000
_cell.angle_alpha   90.00
_cell.angle_beta   90.00
_cell.angle_gamma   90.00
#
_symmetry.space_group_name_H-M   'P 1'
#
loop_
_entity.id
_entity.type
_entity.pdbx_description
1 polymer ?
#
loop_
_entity_poly.entity_id
_entity_poly.type
_entity_poly.pdbx_seq_one_letter_code
_entity_poly.pdbx_strand_id
1 'polypeptide(L)'
;MNFEQINLHLEAYKEHNQILDAARFLIHSFDLEHENFAGFGFREELSPTSMLLTAEGVLGGPQTVMIPKNLFDFDLSLVLNMIAHEMLHVRQKAPGQVIEDKNEREFQAYSEMLFHKVFPRIPELSDHYKKFFGGQALEYYRRMGEGSELQKKYEAQKSEVEHLINSLP
;
A
#
# COMPACT_ATOMS: atom_id res chain seq x y z
N MET A 1 -14.94 14.35 -5.51
CA MET A 1 -13.77 15.19 -5.19
C MET A 1 -12.72 14.94 -6.28
N ASN A 2 -12.20 15.99 -6.91
CA ASN A 2 -11.13 15.83 -7.92
C ASN A 2 -9.74 15.96 -7.25
N PHE A 3 -8.67 15.53 -7.92
CA PHE A 3 -7.30 15.53 -7.37
C PHE A 3 -6.83 16.92 -6.90
N GLU A 4 -7.23 17.98 -7.59
CA GLU A 4 -6.91 19.37 -7.22
C GLU A 4 -7.49 19.75 -5.86
N GLN A 5 -8.75 19.40 -5.60
CA GLN A 5 -9.38 19.62 -4.30
C GLN A 5 -8.67 18.85 -3.20
N ILE A 6 -8.22 17.62 -3.46
CA ILE A 6 -7.48 16.80 -2.49
C ILE A 6 -6.16 17.49 -2.13
N ASN A 7 -5.40 17.94 -3.13
CA ASN A 7 -4.14 18.66 -2.91
C ASN A 7 -4.35 19.93 -2.07
N LEU A 8 -5.40 20.72 -2.35
CA LEU A 8 -5.69 21.92 -1.57
C LEU A 8 -5.94 21.61 -0.07
N HIS A 9 -6.67 20.53 0.22
CA HIS A 9 -6.89 20.11 1.61
C HIS A 9 -5.60 19.60 2.26
N LEU A 10 -4.77 18.84 1.52
CA LEU A 10 -3.49 18.34 2.02
C LEU A 10 -2.52 19.48 2.37
N GLU A 11 -2.44 20.50 1.53
CA GLU A 11 -1.58 21.67 1.81
C GLU A 11 -2.03 22.39 3.09
N ALA A 12 -3.34 22.57 3.29
CA ALA A 12 -3.86 23.16 4.54
C ALA A 12 -3.47 22.35 5.78
N TYR A 13 -3.57 21.01 5.72
CA TYR A 13 -3.11 20.14 6.82
C TYR A 13 -1.60 20.24 7.05
N LYS A 14 -0.79 20.29 5.98
CA LYS A 14 0.67 20.41 6.07
C LYS A 14 1.09 21.73 6.72
N GLU A 15 0.48 22.85 6.33
CA GLU A 15 0.73 24.18 6.91
C GLU A 15 0.50 24.20 8.43
N HIS A 16 -0.36 23.32 8.94
CA HIS A 16 -0.74 23.25 10.36
C HIS A 16 -0.11 22.05 11.09
N ASN A 17 0.86 21.35 10.48
CA ASN A 17 1.50 20.14 11.01
C ASN A 17 0.53 18.99 11.35
N GLN A 18 -0.59 18.89 10.63
CA GLN A 18 -1.66 17.92 10.86
C GLN A 18 -1.54 16.69 9.95
N ILE A 19 -0.35 16.09 9.91
CA ILE A 19 -0.01 14.98 8.99
C ILE A 19 -0.88 13.74 9.22
N LEU A 20 -1.19 13.39 10.47
CA LEU A 20 -2.06 12.24 10.77
C LEU A 20 -3.51 12.51 10.32
N ASP A 21 -3.99 13.74 10.45
CA ASP A 21 -5.33 14.13 10.00
C ASP A 21 -5.42 14.14 8.47
N ALA A 22 -4.37 14.60 7.78
CA ALA A 22 -4.24 14.48 6.34
C ALA A 22 -4.30 13.01 5.88
N ALA A 23 -3.61 12.09 6.56
CA ALA A 23 -3.67 10.66 6.24
C ALA A 23 -5.08 10.08 6.48
N ARG A 24 -5.75 10.47 7.57
CA ARG A 24 -7.16 10.11 7.84
C ARG A 24 -8.10 10.62 6.74
N PHE A 25 -7.90 11.86 6.32
CA PHE A 25 -8.66 12.46 5.24
C PHE A 25 -8.50 11.67 3.94
N LEU A 26 -7.29 11.20 3.60
CA LEU A 26 -7.06 10.38 2.42
C LEU A 26 -7.77 9.03 2.49
N ILE A 27 -7.63 8.26 3.58
CA ILE A 27 -8.29 6.95 3.65
C ILE A 27 -9.82 7.07 3.56
N HIS A 28 -10.39 8.12 4.15
CA HIS A 28 -11.82 8.40 4.06
C HIS A 28 -12.22 8.79 2.63
N SER A 29 -11.43 9.67 2.01
CA SER A 29 -11.71 10.19 0.67
C SER A 29 -11.64 9.12 -0.42
N PHE A 30 -10.87 8.06 -0.22
CA PHE A 30 -10.63 6.98 -1.18
C PHE A 30 -11.27 5.64 -0.78
N ASP A 31 -12.15 5.63 0.23
CA ASP A 31 -12.86 4.43 0.73
C ASP A 31 -11.91 3.28 1.16
N LEU A 32 -10.78 3.63 1.79
CA LEU A 32 -9.77 2.66 2.26
C LEU A 32 -10.03 2.17 3.68
N GLU A 33 -11.01 2.75 4.38
CA GLU A 33 -11.33 2.44 5.77
C GLU A 33 -11.63 0.94 5.97
N HIS A 34 -11.29 0.46 7.17
CA HIS A 34 -11.54 -0.91 7.60
C HIS A 34 -11.68 -0.97 9.11
N GLU A 35 -12.53 -1.85 9.64
CA GLU A 35 -12.78 -1.96 11.09
C GLU A 35 -11.53 -2.37 11.89
N ASN A 36 -10.60 -3.07 11.25
CA ASN A 36 -9.33 -3.49 11.86
C ASN A 36 -8.29 -2.37 11.94
N PHE A 37 -8.60 -1.16 11.46
CA PHE A 37 -7.72 0.00 11.50
C PHE A 37 -7.82 0.73 12.84
N ALA A 38 -6.72 0.75 13.60
CA ALA A 38 -6.65 1.42 14.90
C ALA A 38 -6.31 2.91 14.80
N GLY A 39 -5.80 3.35 13.65
CA GLY A 39 -5.35 4.73 13.44
C GLY A 39 -3.95 4.82 12.84
N PHE A 40 -3.49 6.06 12.65
CA PHE A 40 -2.12 6.34 12.23
C PHE A 40 -1.23 6.69 13.42
N GLY A 41 0.05 6.33 13.31
CA GLY A 41 1.14 6.78 14.19
C GLY A 41 2.33 7.28 13.39
N PHE A 42 3.33 7.83 14.07
CA PHE A 42 4.56 8.30 13.43
C PHE A 42 5.71 7.31 13.58
N ARG A 43 6.50 7.18 12.53
CA ARG A 43 7.84 6.57 12.54
C ARG A 43 8.90 7.62 12.19
N GLU A 44 10.18 7.22 12.29
CA GLU A 44 11.31 8.06 11.89
C GLU A 44 11.14 8.56 10.45
N GLU A 45 11.57 9.80 10.21
CA GLU A 45 11.52 10.41 8.89
C GLU A 45 12.35 9.61 7.90
N LEU A 46 11.85 9.50 6.68
CA LEU A 46 12.51 8.69 5.67
C LEU A 46 13.49 9.52 4.88
N SER A 47 14.56 8.87 4.43
CA SER A 47 15.41 9.43 3.39
C SER A 47 14.56 9.70 2.14
N PRO A 48 14.90 10.69 1.31
CA PRO A 48 14.18 10.96 0.05
C PRO A 48 14.14 9.75 -0.92
N THR A 49 14.96 8.74 -0.66
CA THR A 49 15.14 7.53 -1.46
C THR A 49 14.41 6.31 -0.92
N SER A 50 13.75 6.40 0.24
CA SER A 50 12.99 5.29 0.80
C SER A 50 11.62 5.80 1.23
N MET A 51 10.56 5.10 0.82
CA MET A 51 9.23 5.30 1.38
C MET A 51 8.76 3.99 1.97
N LEU A 52 8.66 3.92 3.28
CA LEU A 52 8.33 2.75 4.06
C LEU A 52 7.27 3.14 5.08
N LEU A 53 6.06 2.64 4.89
CA LEU A 53 5.01 2.65 5.89
C LEU A 53 4.94 1.24 6.49
N THR A 54 4.29 1.09 7.64
CA THR A 54 4.09 -0.24 8.26
C THR A 54 2.73 -0.32 8.95
N ALA A 55 1.96 -1.37 8.69
CA ALA A 55 0.83 -1.76 9.53
C ALA A 55 1.30 -2.61 10.72
N GLU A 56 1.29 -2.05 11.93
CA GLU A 56 1.78 -2.66 13.17
C GLU A 56 0.65 -3.12 14.08
N GLY A 57 0.81 -4.32 14.63
CA GLY A 57 -0.19 -4.98 15.47
C GLY A 57 -0.04 -6.50 15.41
N VAL A 58 -0.74 -7.20 16.29
CA VAL A 58 -0.77 -8.68 16.28
C VAL A 58 -1.73 -9.18 15.20
N LEU A 59 -1.46 -10.34 14.61
CA LEU A 59 -2.40 -10.96 13.67
C LEU A 59 -3.74 -11.24 14.36
N GLY A 60 -4.84 -10.97 13.66
CA GLY A 60 -6.18 -11.10 14.21
C GLY A 60 -6.56 -10.00 15.21
N GLY A 61 -5.81 -8.90 15.26
CA GLY A 61 -6.11 -7.75 16.09
C GLY A 61 -6.01 -6.41 15.33
N PRO A 62 -6.40 -5.30 15.98
CA PRO A 62 -6.31 -3.96 15.39
C PRO A 62 -4.88 -3.61 14.97
N GLN A 63 -4.76 -2.89 13.86
CA GLN A 63 -3.48 -2.49 13.26
C GLN A 63 -3.36 -0.97 13.22
N THR A 64 -2.23 -0.45 13.67
CA THR A 64 -1.85 0.96 13.55
C THR A 64 -0.94 1.13 12.33
N VAL A 65 -1.25 2.05 11.44
CA VAL A 65 -0.38 2.34 10.28
C VAL A 65 0.63 3.43 10.66
N MET A 66 1.91 3.11 10.61
CA MET A 66 2.99 4.01 10.98
C MET A 66 3.51 4.72 9.72
N ILE A 67 3.40 6.04 9.71
CA ILE A 67 3.80 6.90 8.59
C ILE A 67 4.91 7.87 9.00
N PRO A 68 5.79 8.29 8.08
CA PRO A 68 6.77 9.31 8.38
C PRO A 68 6.16 10.71 8.35
N LYS A 69 6.80 11.67 9.02
CA LYS A 69 6.31 13.06 9.06
C LYS A 69 6.36 13.75 7.70
N ASN A 70 7.34 13.40 6.86
CA ASN A 70 7.52 13.92 5.52
C ASN A 70 6.70 13.16 4.44
N LEU A 71 5.67 12.40 4.82
CA LEU A 71 4.88 11.59 3.88
C LEU A 71 4.34 12.41 2.70
N PHE A 72 3.88 13.64 2.95
CA PHE A 72 3.26 14.48 1.93
C PHE A 72 4.23 15.41 1.20
N ASP A 73 5.54 15.13 1.31
CA ASP A 73 6.56 15.73 0.45
C ASP A 73 6.79 14.90 -0.83
N PHE A 74 6.24 13.68 -0.87
CA PHE A 74 6.28 12.77 -2.02
C PHE A 74 5.07 12.98 -2.95
N ASP A 75 5.18 12.45 -4.18
CA ASP A 75 4.07 12.46 -5.14
C ASP A 75 2.79 11.83 -4.55
N LEU A 76 1.65 12.50 -4.73
CA LEU A 76 0.40 12.06 -4.11
C LEU A 76 -0.07 10.67 -4.62
N SER A 77 0.16 10.35 -5.89
CA SER A 77 -0.24 9.05 -6.44
C SER A 77 0.55 7.94 -5.76
N LEU A 78 1.85 8.18 -5.58
CA LEU A 78 2.74 7.29 -4.84
C LEU A 78 2.33 7.16 -3.36
N VAL A 79 2.03 8.27 -2.68
CA VAL A 79 1.55 8.27 -1.28
C VAL A 79 0.26 7.45 -1.13
N LEU A 80 -0.72 7.67 -2.00
CA LEU A 80 -2.00 6.95 -1.99
C LEU A 80 -1.82 5.45 -2.18
N ASN A 81 -0.94 5.04 -3.10
CA ASN A 81 -0.64 3.63 -3.32
C ASN A 81 0.02 2.97 -2.11
N MET A 82 0.92 3.66 -1.41
CA MET A 82 1.51 3.11 -0.18
C MET A 82 0.50 3.04 0.97
N ILE A 83 -0.36 4.05 1.13
CA ILE A 83 -1.43 3.97 2.13
C ILE A 83 -2.34 2.79 1.80
N ALA A 84 -2.74 2.62 0.54
CA ALA A 84 -3.56 1.49 0.11
C ALA A 84 -2.88 0.14 0.37
N HIS A 85 -1.56 0.04 0.12
CA HIS A 85 -0.74 -1.13 0.44
C HIS A 85 -0.86 -1.49 1.94
N GLU A 86 -0.62 -0.53 2.82
CA GLU A 86 -0.74 -0.78 4.27
C GLU A 86 -2.18 -1.08 4.69
N MET A 87 -3.17 -0.41 4.10
CA MET A 87 -4.58 -0.69 4.37
C MET A 87 -4.97 -2.10 3.88
N LEU A 88 -4.32 -2.66 2.86
CA LEU A 88 -4.49 -4.07 2.53
C LEU A 88 -3.93 -4.96 3.64
N HIS A 89 -2.76 -4.64 4.20
CA HIS A 89 -2.24 -5.37 5.36
C HIS A 89 -3.17 -5.27 6.57
N VAL A 90 -3.83 -4.13 6.81
CA VAL A 90 -4.85 -4.01 7.86
C VAL A 90 -5.97 -5.04 7.66
N ARG A 91 -6.45 -5.22 6.41
CA ARG A 91 -7.47 -6.22 6.05
C ARG A 91 -6.97 -7.65 6.20
N GLN A 92 -5.80 -7.95 5.65
CA GLN A 92 -5.17 -9.28 5.70
C GLN A 92 -4.80 -9.74 7.12
N LYS A 93 -4.78 -8.82 8.10
CA LYS A 93 -4.52 -9.13 9.51
C LYS A 93 -5.79 -9.09 10.36
N ALA A 94 -6.95 -8.86 9.76
CA ALA A 94 -8.23 -8.80 10.47
C ALA A 94 -8.72 -10.17 10.92
N PRO A 95 -9.44 -10.27 12.05
CA PRO A 95 -10.10 -11.50 12.47
C PRO A 95 -10.91 -12.15 11.34
N GLY A 96 -10.74 -13.45 11.13
CA GLY A 96 -11.47 -14.20 10.09
C GLY A 96 -10.94 -14.05 8.66
N GLN A 97 -9.99 -13.14 8.42
CA GLN A 97 -9.33 -12.93 7.12
C GLN A 97 -7.80 -12.98 7.22
N VAL A 98 -7.27 -13.50 8.34
CA VAL A 98 -5.84 -13.55 8.61
C VAL A 98 -5.14 -14.37 7.53
N ILE A 99 -4.25 -13.71 6.80
CA ILE A 99 -3.24 -14.36 5.98
C ILE A 99 -2.00 -14.47 6.85
N GLU A 100 -1.56 -15.69 7.16
CA GLU A 100 -0.44 -15.92 8.08
C GLU A 100 0.93 -15.75 7.40
N ASP A 101 1.06 -16.20 6.15
CA ASP A 101 2.32 -16.12 5.42
C ASP A 101 2.65 -14.67 5.04
N LYS A 102 3.85 -14.21 5.41
CA LYS A 102 4.29 -12.84 5.11
C LYS A 102 4.45 -12.62 3.61
N ASN A 103 5.03 -13.58 2.88
CA ASN A 103 5.27 -13.43 1.46
C ASN A 103 3.97 -13.38 0.67
N GLU A 104 2.94 -14.12 1.10
CA GLU A 104 1.58 -14.01 0.57
C GLU A 104 1.01 -12.60 0.74
N ARG A 105 1.06 -12.05 1.97
CA ARG A 105 0.55 -10.70 2.25
C ARG A 105 1.21 -9.64 1.38
N GLU A 106 2.53 -9.65 1.32
CA GLU A 106 3.33 -8.67 0.60
C GLU A 106 3.14 -8.79 -0.92
N PHE A 107 3.11 -10.02 -1.45
CA PHE A 107 2.82 -10.25 -2.88
C PHE A 107 1.47 -9.68 -3.29
N GLN A 108 0.42 -9.94 -2.50
CA GLN A 108 -0.90 -9.37 -2.74
C GLN A 108 -0.88 -7.84 -2.65
N ALA A 109 -0.22 -7.26 -1.65
CA ALA A 109 -0.20 -5.82 -1.43
C ALA A 109 0.58 -5.07 -2.53
N TYR A 110 1.71 -5.59 -3.00
CA TYR A 110 2.39 -5.02 -4.16
C TYR A 110 1.62 -5.22 -5.46
N SER A 111 0.97 -6.37 -5.64
CA SER A 111 0.11 -6.58 -6.82
C SER A 111 -1.08 -5.64 -6.83
N GLU A 112 -1.64 -5.31 -5.66
CA GLU A 112 -2.74 -4.36 -5.52
C GLU A 112 -2.35 -2.95 -5.97
N MET A 113 -1.11 -2.53 -5.74
CA MET A 113 -0.60 -1.24 -6.24
C MET A 113 -0.51 -1.17 -7.78
N LEU A 114 -0.54 -2.31 -8.46
CA LEU A 114 -0.41 -2.40 -9.92
C LEU A 114 -1.76 -2.49 -10.62
N PHE A 115 -2.74 -3.14 -9.99
CA PHE A 115 -4.00 -3.52 -10.63
C PHE A 115 -5.25 -3.00 -9.93
N HIS A 116 -5.13 -2.46 -8.71
CA HIS A 116 -6.20 -1.80 -7.94
C HIS A 116 -7.50 -2.61 -7.88
N LYS A 117 -7.39 -3.94 -7.69
CA LYS A 117 -8.54 -4.85 -7.69
C LYS A 117 -9.39 -4.68 -6.42
N VAL A 118 -8.76 -4.34 -5.30
CA VAL A 118 -9.41 -4.12 -4.00
C VAL A 118 -9.75 -2.63 -3.79
N PHE A 119 -8.91 -1.72 -4.28
CA PHE A 119 -9.02 -0.27 -4.09
C PHE A 119 -9.06 0.48 -5.43
N PRO A 120 -10.13 0.35 -6.23
CA PRO A 120 -10.19 0.85 -7.61
C PRO A 120 -10.20 2.38 -7.75
N ARG A 121 -10.31 3.11 -6.64
CA ARG A 121 -10.27 4.58 -6.61
C ARG A 121 -8.84 5.13 -6.51
N ILE A 122 -7.86 4.29 -6.22
CA ILE A 122 -6.46 4.68 -6.12
C ILE A 122 -5.92 5.02 -7.51
N PRO A 123 -5.17 6.13 -7.67
CA PRO A 123 -4.59 6.50 -8.95
C PRO A 123 -3.54 5.49 -9.39
N GLU A 124 -3.38 5.36 -10.71
CA GLU A 124 -2.28 4.60 -11.27
C GLU A 124 -0.91 5.23 -10.95
N LEU A 125 0.07 4.35 -10.77
CA LEU A 125 1.47 4.74 -10.63
C LEU A 125 2.12 5.04 -11.98
N SER A 126 3.20 5.83 -11.97
CA SER A 126 4.07 5.97 -13.14
C SER A 126 4.74 4.65 -13.52
N ASP A 127 5.15 4.51 -14.78
CA ASP A 127 5.81 3.30 -15.28
C ASP A 127 7.06 2.93 -14.48
N HIS A 128 7.80 3.93 -14.01
CA HIS A 128 8.94 3.74 -13.11
C HIS A 128 8.55 3.00 -11.83
N TYR A 129 7.49 3.46 -11.15
CA TYR A 129 7.02 2.82 -9.92
C TYR A 129 6.31 1.50 -10.18
N LYS A 130 5.56 1.36 -11.28
CA LYS A 130 4.97 0.07 -11.68
C LYS A 130 6.06 -1.00 -11.89
N LYS A 131 7.17 -0.66 -12.55
CA LYS A 131 8.33 -1.57 -12.67
C LYS A 131 8.94 -1.90 -11.32
N PHE A 132 9.16 -0.89 -10.47
CA PHE A 132 9.75 -1.08 -9.14
C PHE A 132 8.91 -2.02 -8.26
N PHE A 133 7.61 -1.73 -8.09
CA PHE A 133 6.72 -2.53 -7.25
C PHE A 133 6.35 -3.87 -7.87
N GLY A 134 6.29 -3.96 -9.20
CA GLY A 134 6.20 -5.25 -9.89
C GLY A 134 7.39 -6.15 -9.57
N GLY A 135 8.60 -5.60 -9.58
CA GLY A 135 9.79 -6.31 -9.11
C GLY A 135 9.70 -6.78 -7.66
N GLN A 136 9.18 -5.95 -6.75
CA GLN A 136 8.94 -6.33 -5.35
C GLN A 136 7.92 -7.48 -5.23
N ALA A 137 6.80 -7.40 -5.95
CA ALA A 137 5.81 -8.48 -5.99
C ALA A 137 6.44 -9.81 -6.41
N LEU A 138 7.17 -9.82 -7.53
CA LEU A 138 7.83 -11.03 -8.03
C LEU A 138 8.86 -11.60 -7.05
N GLU A 139 9.59 -10.74 -6.34
CA GLU A 139 10.53 -11.17 -5.31
C GLU A 139 9.82 -11.85 -4.14
N TYR A 140 8.68 -11.32 -3.68
CA TYR A 140 7.88 -11.98 -2.65
C TYR A 140 7.26 -13.29 -3.12
N TYR A 141 6.77 -13.35 -4.36
CA TYR A 141 6.31 -14.61 -4.98
C TYR A 141 7.41 -15.67 -4.99
N ARG A 142 8.65 -15.28 -5.35
CA ARG A 142 9.80 -16.18 -5.32
C ARG A 142 10.09 -16.71 -3.91
N ARG A 143 9.93 -15.87 -2.88
CA ARG A 143 10.14 -16.23 -1.46
C ARG A 143 9.07 -17.14 -0.87
N MET A 144 7.93 -17.35 -1.54
CA MET A 144 6.91 -18.33 -1.15
C MET A 144 7.40 -19.80 -1.25
N GLY A 145 8.56 -20.03 -1.85
CA GLY A 145 9.14 -21.35 -2.04
C GLY A 145 8.81 -21.94 -3.41
N GLU A 146 9.84 -22.39 -4.11
CA GLU A 146 9.73 -22.93 -5.47
C GLU A 146 8.81 -24.15 -5.52
N GLY A 147 7.79 -24.11 -6.40
CA GLY A 147 6.84 -25.20 -6.59
C GLY A 147 5.86 -25.40 -5.43
N SER A 148 5.82 -24.49 -4.46
CA SER A 148 4.89 -24.56 -3.32
C SER A 148 3.45 -24.41 -3.77
N GLU A 149 2.51 -24.91 -2.96
CA GLU A 149 1.08 -24.70 -3.20
C GLU A 149 0.72 -23.21 -3.23
N LEU A 150 1.46 -22.39 -2.49
CA LEU A 150 1.28 -20.94 -2.47
C LEU A 150 1.70 -20.30 -3.80
N GLN A 151 2.80 -20.74 -4.41
CA GLN A 151 3.15 -20.31 -5.76
C GLN A 151 2.10 -20.73 -6.79
N LYS A 152 1.66 -22.00 -6.76
CA LYS A 152 0.61 -22.48 -7.68
C LYS A 152 -0.68 -21.67 -7.55
N LYS A 153 -1.07 -21.30 -6.32
CA LYS A 153 -2.24 -20.45 -6.05
C LYS A 153 -2.17 -19.10 -6.77
N TYR A 154 -0.97 -18.52 -6.91
CA TYR A 154 -0.76 -17.17 -7.44
C TYR A 154 -0.11 -17.12 -8.83
N GLU A 155 0.05 -18.26 -9.50
CA GLU A 155 0.77 -18.37 -10.79
C GLU A 155 0.18 -17.44 -11.88
N ALA A 156 -1.15 -17.36 -11.96
CA ALA A 156 -1.84 -16.48 -12.90
C ALA A 156 -1.56 -14.99 -12.60
N GLN A 157 -1.66 -14.59 -11.33
CA GLN A 157 -1.39 -13.21 -10.92
C GLN A 157 0.09 -12.84 -11.13
N LYS A 158 1.01 -13.77 -10.85
CA LYS A 158 2.43 -13.60 -11.16
C LYS A 158 2.65 -13.34 -12.65
N SER A 159 1.95 -14.07 -13.52
CA SER A 159 2.03 -13.90 -14.98
C SER A 159 1.49 -12.54 -15.43
N GLU A 160 0.42 -12.05 -14.80
CA GLU A 160 -0.10 -10.68 -15.02
C GLU A 160 0.96 -9.63 -14.66
N VAL A 161 1.64 -9.78 -13.52
CA VAL A 161 2.72 -8.87 -13.09
C VAL A 161 3.87 -8.88 -14.08
N GLU A 162 4.33 -10.06 -14.51
CA GLU A 162 5.42 -10.19 -15.49
C GLU A 162 5.06 -9.54 -16.83
N HIS A 163 3.84 -9.78 -17.32
CA HIS A 163 3.38 -9.15 -18.55
C HIS A 163 3.36 -7.63 -18.43
N LEU A 164 2.83 -7.10 -17.32
CA LEU A 164 2.81 -5.66 -17.07
C LEU A 164 4.22 -5.08 -17.12
N ILE A 165 5.16 -5.57 -16.30
CA ILE A 165 6.51 -4.98 -16.22
C ILE A 165 7.27 -5.04 -17.55
N ASN A 166 7.06 -6.10 -18.34
CA ASN A 166 7.72 -6.28 -19.65
C ASN A 166 7.10 -5.40 -20.75
N SER A 167 5.86 -4.95 -20.57
CA SER A 167 5.16 -4.06 -21.50
C SER A 167 5.50 -2.58 -21.29
N LEU A 168 6.09 -2.22 -20.15
CA LEU A 168 6.39 -0.83 -19.79
C LEU A 168 7.71 -0.35 -20.41
N PRO A 169 7.80 0.92 -20.86
CA PRO A 169 8.97 1.51 -21.51
C PRO A 169 10.20 1.59 -20.61
#